data_AF-A0A1C5QRC8-F1
#
_entry.id   AF-A0A1C5QRC8-F1
#
_cell.length_a   1.000
_cell.length_b   1.000
_cell.length_c   1.000
_cell.angle_alpha   90.00
_cell.angle_beta   90.00
_cell.angle_gamma   90.00
#
_symmetry.space_group_name_H-M   'P 1'
#
loop_
_entity.id
_entity.type
_entity.pdbx_description
1 polymer ?
#
loop_
_entity_poly.entity_id
_entity_poly.type
_entity_poly.pdbx_seq_one_letter_code
_entity_poly.pdbx_strand_id
1 'polypeptide(L)'
;MLARLEIMTLMAELDLPLQAVRRQIASGVDILIHLGRMRDRSRKLLEISEVCGYEDGEIKIQPLYQWQEEKGLVKMEPLMHREKLERAGVKL
;
A
#
# COMPACT_ATOMS: atom_id res chain seq x y z
N MET A 1 1.41 -8.78 -0.18
CA MET A 1 1.12 -7.76 -1.21
C MET A 1 2.36 -7.29 -1.96
N LEU A 2 3.48 -7.01 -1.27
CA LEU A 2 4.67 -6.36 -1.87
C LEU A 2 5.69 -7.31 -2.52
N ALA A 3 5.64 -8.61 -2.24
CA ALA A 3 6.62 -9.59 -2.74
C ALA A 3 6.82 -9.57 -4.27
N ARG A 4 5.77 -9.28 -5.06
CA ARG A 4 5.93 -9.16 -6.52
C ARG A 4 6.75 -7.94 -6.94
N LEU A 5 6.63 -6.81 -6.24
CA LEU A 5 7.44 -5.62 -6.50
C LEU A 5 8.90 -5.85 -6.13
N GLU A 6 9.14 -6.56 -5.02
CA GLU A 6 10.49 -6.97 -4.61
C GLU A 6 11.14 -7.84 -5.68
N ILE A 7 10.44 -8.88 -6.15
CA ILE A 7 10.93 -9.78 -7.20
C ILE A 7 11.16 -9.01 -8.51
N MET A 8 10.23 -8.15 -8.94
CA MET A 8 10.39 -7.37 -10.18
C MET A 8 11.64 -6.47 -10.16
N THR A 9 11.97 -5.90 -9.00
CA THR A 9 13.13 -5.01 -8.87
C THR A 9 14.44 -5.80 -8.90
N LEU A 10 14.48 -6.96 -8.25
CA LEU A 10 15.65 -7.85 -8.27
C LEU A 10 15.92 -8.45 -9.66
N MET A 11 14.86 -8.70 -10.44
CA MET A 11 14.98 -9.25 -11.81
C MET A 11 15.47 -8.21 -12.84
N ALA A 12 15.54 -6.92 -12.47
CA ALA A 12 16.02 -5.86 -13.35
C ALA A 12 17.57 -5.75 -13.40
N GLU A 13 18.29 -6.81 -13.00
CA GLU A 13 19.77 -6.87 -12.91
C GLU A 13 20.39 -5.78 -12.01
N LEU A 14 19.56 -5.15 -11.19
CA LEU A 14 19.99 -4.28 -10.11
C LEU A 14 20.43 -5.17 -8.95
N ASP A 15 21.74 -5.28 -8.74
CA ASP A 15 22.33 -6.01 -7.61
C ASP A 15 22.15 -5.22 -6.30
N LEU A 16 20.89 -4.89 -6.01
CA LEU A 16 20.47 -4.14 -4.85
C LEU A 16 20.10 -5.10 -3.72
N PRO A 17 20.64 -4.91 -2.51
CA PRO A 17 20.19 -5.65 -1.34
C PRO A 17 18.67 -5.53 -1.17
N LEU A 18 17.98 -6.61 -0.78
CA LEU A 18 16.51 -6.61 -0.58
C LEU A 18 16.04 -5.47 0.34
N GLN A 19 16.85 -5.11 1.34
CA GLN A 19 16.56 -3.98 2.23
C GLN A 19 16.54 -2.64 1.48
N ALA A 20 17.46 -2.43 0.52
CA ALA A 20 17.49 -1.23 -0.30
C ALA A 20 16.26 -1.15 -1.20
N VAL A 21 15.85 -2.27 -1.81
CA VAL A 21 14.61 -2.35 -2.60
C VAL A 21 13.40 -2.00 -1.75
N ARG A 22 13.28 -2.58 -0.55
CA ARG A 22 12.17 -2.29 0.37
C ARG A 22 12.12 -0.83 0.79
N ARG A 23 13.28 -0.25 1.11
CA ARG A 23 13.39 1.18 1.45
C ARG A 23 12.98 2.07 0.28
N GLN A 24 13.35 1.72 -0.95
CA GLN A 24 12.94 2.44 -2.16
C GLN A 24 11.42 2.37 -2.37
N ILE A 25 10.83 1.18 -2.22
CA ILE A 25 9.37 1.01 -2.31
C ILE A 25 8.67 1.85 -1.23
N ALA A 26 9.13 1.79 0.02
CA ALA A 26 8.55 2.55 1.12
C ALA A 26 8.66 4.08 0.93
N SER A 27 9.73 4.55 0.29
CA SER A 27 9.92 5.98 -0.01
C SER A 27 9.14 6.44 -1.24
N GLY A 28 8.86 5.55 -2.19
CA GLY A 28 8.29 5.90 -3.49
C GLY A 28 6.79 5.67 -3.61
N VAL A 29 6.18 4.95 -2.66
CA VAL A 29 4.76 4.60 -2.68
C VAL A 29 4.10 5.14 -1.43
N ASP A 30 3.09 6.00 -1.59
CA ASP A 30 2.30 6.54 -0.46
C ASP A 30 1.05 5.68 -0.18
N ILE A 31 0.31 5.30 -1.22
CA ILE A 31 -0.98 4.58 -1.12
C ILE A 31 -0.98 3.34 -2.01
N LEU A 32 -1.49 2.24 -1.47
CA LEU A 32 -1.69 0.97 -2.14
C LEU A 32 -3.19 0.67 -2.26
N ILE A 33 -3.64 0.42 -3.50
CA ILE A 33 -5.03 0.06 -3.80
C ILE A 33 -5.05 -1.39 -4.28
N HIS A 34 -5.59 -2.29 -3.47
CA HIS A 34 -5.67 -3.70 -3.79
C HIS A 34 -7.02 -4.05 -4.42
N LEU A 35 -7.00 -4.40 -5.70
CA LEU A 35 -8.16 -4.92 -6.41
C LEU A 35 -8.10 -6.45 -6.46
N GLY A 36 -9.25 -7.09 -6.25
CA GLY A 36 -9.41 -8.53 -6.37
C GLY A 36 -10.56 -8.92 -7.28
N ARG A 37 -10.51 -10.14 -7.78
CA ARG A 37 -11.61 -10.74 -8.54
C ARG A 37 -12.42 -11.63 -7.61
N MET A 38 -13.70 -11.31 -7.49
CA MET A 38 -14.65 -12.02 -6.65
C MET A 38 -15.13 -13.32 -7.32
N ARG A 39 -15.80 -14.18 -6.54
CA ARG A 39 -16.37 -15.45 -7.04
C ARG A 39 -17.42 -15.22 -8.15
N ASP A 40 -18.13 -14.10 -8.09
CA ASP A 40 -19.09 -13.64 -9.11
C ASP A 40 -18.40 -13.05 -10.37
N ARG A 41 -17.06 -13.14 -10.46
CA ARG A 41 -16.19 -12.59 -11.52
C ARG A 41 -16.07 -11.07 -11.55
N SER A 42 -16.81 -10.35 -10.72
CA SER A 42 -16.66 -8.90 -10.61
C SER A 42 -15.26 -8.55 -10.07
N ARG A 43 -14.73 -7.41 -10.49
CA ARG A 43 -13.53 -6.83 -9.86
C ARG A 43 -14.00 -5.87 -8.77
N LYS A 44 -13.51 -6.05 -7.55
CA LYS A 44 -13.82 -5.17 -6.42
C LYS A 44 -12.55 -4.66 -5.76
N LEU A 45 -12.67 -3.47 -5.20
CA LEU A 45 -11.69 -2.92 -4.30
C LEU A 45 -11.74 -3.71 -2.99
N LEU A 46 -10.65 -4.41 -2.69
CA LEU A 46 -10.52 -5.23 -1.49
C LEU A 46 -9.89 -4.46 -0.33
N GLU A 47 -8.92 -3.59 -0.61
CA GLU A 47 -8.21 -2.86 0.43
C GLU A 47 -7.61 -1.56 -0.13
N ILE A 48 -7.67 -0.49 0.66
CA ILE A 48 -6.83 0.70 0.48
C ILE A 48 -5.94 0.78 1.71
N SER A 49 -4.63 0.86 1.49
CA SER A 49 -3.65 0.89 2.57
C SER A 49 -2.64 2.00 2.34
N GLU A 50 -2.26 2.68 3.42
CA GLU A 50 -1.19 3.66 3.43
C GLU A 50 0.15 2.98 3.74
N VAL A 51 1.19 3.36 3.02
CA VAL A 51 2.56 2.97 3.34
C VAL A 51 3.08 3.95 4.40
N CYS A 52 3.32 3.43 5.60
CA CYS A 52 3.72 4.25 6.74
C CYS A 52 5.23 4.44 6.85
N GLY A 53 6.02 3.65 6.10
CA GLY A 53 7.48 3.76 6.10
C GLY A 53 8.17 2.40 6.14
N TYR A 54 9.42 2.40 6.59
CA TYR A 54 10.29 1.22 6.64
C TYR A 54 11.03 1.14 7.98
N GLU A 55 10.71 0.12 8.76
CA GLU A 55 11.24 -0.10 10.12
C GLU A 55 11.56 -1.59 10.32
N ASP A 56 12.64 -1.89 11.06
CA ASP A 56 13.07 -3.26 11.39
C ASP A 56 13.21 -4.21 10.20
N GLY A 57 13.55 -3.69 9.02
CA GLY A 57 13.72 -4.51 7.82
C GLY A 57 12.45 -4.72 7.00
N GLU A 58 11.32 -4.16 7.42
CA GLU A 58 10.00 -4.36 6.82
C GLU A 58 9.30 -3.05 6.46
N ILE A 59 8.46 -3.12 5.42
CA ILE A 59 7.61 -2.00 5.03
C ILE A 59 6.37 -2.02 5.92
N LYS A 60 6.13 -0.93 6.65
CA LYS A 60 4.94 -0.76 7.48
C LYS A 60 3.80 -0.25 6.61
N ILE A 61 2.64 -0.88 6.77
CA ILE A 61 1.44 -0.57 5.98
C ILE A 61 0.25 -0.52 6.93
N GLN A 62 -0.61 0.47 6.76
CA GLN A 62 -1.82 0.65 7.55
C GLN A 62 -3.06 0.58 6.65
N PRO A 63 -4.00 -0.35 6.89
CA PRO A 63 -5.24 -0.40 6.14
C PRO A 63 -6.12 0.79 6.50
N LEU A 64 -6.47 1.59 5.49
CA LEU A 64 -7.42 2.71 5.61
C LEU A 64 -8.84 2.25 5.36
N TYR A 65 -9.01 1.35 4.40
CA TYR A 65 -10.28 0.75 4.03
C TYR A 65 -10.11 -0.72 3.70
N GLN A 66 -11.05 -1.55 4.12
CA GLN A 66 -11.04 -2.97 3.83
C GLN A 66 -12.42 -3.47 3.46
N TRP A 67 -12.48 -4.35 2.46
CA TRP A 67 -13.71 -5.00 2.04
C TRP A 67 -14.13 -6.04 3.08
N GLN A 68 -15.35 -5.92 3.56
CA GLN A 68 -16.01 -6.89 4.42
C GLN A 68 -17.20 -7.50 3.66
N GLU A 69 -17.38 -8.82 3.79
CA GLU A 69 -18.59 -9.46 3.29
C GLU A 69 -19.83 -8.79 3.90
N GLU A 70 -20.88 -8.63 3.08
CA GLU A 70 -22.14 -7.93 3.41
C GLU A 70 -22.07 -6.40 3.57
N LYS A 71 -21.00 -5.85 4.15
CA LYS A 71 -20.87 -4.40 4.42
C LYS A 71 -20.18 -3.62 3.30
N GLY A 72 -19.49 -4.31 2.39
CA GLY A 72 -18.71 -3.67 1.33
C GLY A 72 -17.43 -3.05 1.88
N LEU A 73 -17.02 -1.91 1.34
CA LEU A 73 -15.77 -1.24 1.75
C LEU A 73 -15.98 -0.46 3.06
N VAL A 74 -15.28 -0.88 4.11
CA VAL A 74 -15.39 -0.30 5.45
C VAL A 74 -14.11 0.48 5.79
N LYS A 75 -14.25 1.66 6.38
CA LYS A 75 -13.12 2.45 6.89
C LYS A 75 -12.54 1.77 8.13
N MET A 76 -11.23 1.56 8.15
CA MET A 76 -10.51 0.90 9.23
C MET A 76 -9.80 1.95 10.08
N GLU A 77 -8.77 2.59 9.53
CA GLU A 77 -7.97 3.59 10.23
C GLU A 77 -7.94 4.94 9.47
N PRO A 78 -7.66 6.06 10.17
CA PRO A 78 -7.43 7.33 9.51
C PRO A 78 -6.07 7.39 8.81
N LEU A 79 -5.91 8.31 7.86
CA LEU A 79 -4.62 8.59 7.22
C LEU A 79 -3.61 9.13 8.26
N MET A 80 -2.39 8.61 8.24
CA MET A 80 -1.27 9.00 9.11
C MET A 80 -0.51 10.20 8.54
N HIS A 81 0.00 10.11 7.31
CA HIS A 81 0.78 11.19 6.67
C HIS A 81 -0.12 12.16 5.92
N ARG A 82 -0.33 13.33 6.51
CA ARG A 82 -1.25 14.36 5.99
C ARG A 82 -0.55 15.60 5.44
N GLU A 83 0.76 15.75 5.63
CA GLU A 83 1.44 17.01 5.34
C GLU A 83 1.32 17.41 3.87
N LYS A 84 1.39 16.44 2.94
CA LYS A 84 1.21 16.69 1.50
C LYS A 84 -0.19 17.23 1.19
N LEU A 85 -1.22 16.68 1.85
CA LEU A 85 -2.61 17.06 1.65
C LEU A 85 -2.91 18.43 2.26
N GLU A 86 -2.39 18.68 3.46
CA GLU A 86 -2.48 19.98 4.12
C GLU A 86 -1.81 21.08 3.30
N ARG A 87 -0.61 20.81 2.77
CA ARG A 87 0.11 21.73 1.87
C ARG A 87 -0.63 21.95 0.55
N ALA A 88 -1.42 20.98 0.10
CA ALA A 88 -2.30 21.11 -1.05
C ALA A 88 -3.64 21.80 -0.73
N GLY A 89 -3.88 22.19 0.53
CA GLY A 89 -5.13 22.83 0.97
C GLY A 89 -6.31 21.87 1.13
N VAL A 90 -6.07 20.56 1.17
CA VAL A 90 -7.10 19.54 1.34
C VAL A 90 -7.37 19.33 2.83
N LYS A 91 -8.63 19.47 3.26
CA LYS A 91 -9.09 19.14 4.63
C LYS A 91 -9.74 17.75 4.62
N LEU A 92 -9.28 16.87 5.51
CA LEU A 92 -9.76 15.49 5.69
C LEU A 92 -10.80 15.36 6.80
#